data_AF-A0A1J5ETL9-F1
#
_entry.id   AF-A0A1J5ETL9-F1
#
_cell.length_a   1.000
_cell.length_b   1.000
_cell.length_c   1.000
_cell.angle_alpha   90.00
_cell.angle_beta   90.00
_cell.angle_gamma   90.00
#
_symmetry.space_group_name_H-M   'P 1'
#
loop_
_entity.id
_entity.type
_entity.pdbx_description
1 polymer ?
#
loop_
_entity_poly.entity_id
_entity_poly.type
_entity_poly.pdbx_seq_one_letter_code
_entity_poly.pdbx_strand_id
1 'polypeptide(L)'
;MQDLEAVVRELGQTFRLKGTTAVGDVVLIMVDNPLTMLYGLVTGIERDASRLDEWWHLAMQLLSFPPQHAVWTLRTPQFTGREIFTMGGEKRFVKALDFGGQDGVTGNTIPTVVKKPTLRRIK
;
A
#
# COMPACT_ATOMS: atom_id res chain seq x y z
N MET A 1 -19.81 -26.71 -8.63
CA MET A 1 -19.79 -25.34 -8.08
C MET A 1 -18.83 -25.41 -6.93
N GLN A 2 -17.66 -24.76 -6.99
CA GLN A 2 -16.72 -24.77 -5.88
C GLN A 2 -17.34 -23.96 -4.73
N ASP A 3 -17.36 -24.55 -3.54
CA ASP A 3 -17.84 -23.93 -2.31
C ASP A 3 -16.80 -22.91 -1.81
N LEU A 4 -17.20 -21.65 -1.61
CA LEU A 4 -16.32 -20.57 -1.16
C LEU A 4 -15.59 -20.96 0.14
N GLU A 5 -16.29 -21.61 1.07
CA GLU A 5 -15.72 -22.00 2.37
C GLU A 5 -14.55 -22.99 2.20
N ALA A 6 -14.70 -23.94 1.28
CA ALA A 6 -13.65 -24.91 0.96
C ALA A 6 -12.41 -24.20 0.37
N VAL A 7 -12.62 -23.25 -0.54
CA VAL A 7 -11.53 -22.47 -1.15
C VAL A 7 -10.81 -21.60 -0.12
N VAL A 8 -11.55 -20.93 0.77
CA VAL A 8 -10.96 -20.12 1.85
C VAL A 8 -10.09 -20.98 2.77
N ARG A 9 -10.53 -22.20 3.10
CA ARG A 9 -9.76 -23.13 3.92
C ARG A 9 -8.44 -23.56 3.27
N GLU A 10 -8.46 -23.86 1.97
CA GLU A 10 -7.26 -24.23 1.21
C GLU A 10 -6.28 -23.05 1.09
N LEU A 11 -6.80 -21.84 0.89
CA LEU A 11 -5.99 -20.62 0.85
C LEU A 11 -5.28 -20.36 2.18
N GLY A 12 -5.95 -20.59 3.31
CA GLY A 12 -5.32 -20.46 4.63
C GLY A 12 -4.15 -21.43 4.88
N GLN A 13 -4.06 -22.53 4.14
CA GLN A 13 -2.91 -23.45 4.19
C GLN A 13 -1.74 -22.98 3.34
N THR A 14 -2.01 -22.21 2.29
CA THR A 14 -1.01 -21.75 1.31
C THR A 14 -0.47 -20.37 1.66
N PHE A 15 -1.36 -19.45 2.05
CA PHE A 15 -1.04 -18.08 2.39
C PHE A 15 -0.95 -17.89 3.89
N ARG A 16 0.03 -17.09 4.33
CA ARG A 16 0.11 -16.62 5.72
C ARG A 16 -0.91 -15.50 5.93
N LEU A 17 -2.17 -15.88 6.13
CA LEU A 17 -3.23 -14.94 6.47
C LEU A 17 -3.04 -14.46 7.90
N LYS A 18 -3.02 -13.14 8.09
CA LYS A 18 -2.90 -12.53 9.41
C LYS A 18 -4.28 -12.31 10.05
N GLY A 19 -4.33 -12.25 11.38
CA GLY A 19 -5.58 -12.11 12.13
C GLY A 19 -6.11 -10.68 12.30
N THR A 20 -5.39 -9.67 11.84
CA THR A 20 -5.78 -8.26 11.96
C THR A 20 -5.61 -7.54 10.63
N THR A 21 -6.42 -6.51 10.39
CA THR A 21 -6.36 -5.65 9.19
C THR A 21 -6.13 -4.21 9.61
N ALA A 22 -5.24 -3.52 8.92
CA ALA A 22 -4.81 -2.15 9.14
C ALA A 22 -4.61 -1.43 7.81
N VAL A 23 -4.51 -0.10 7.86
CA VAL A 23 -4.17 0.71 6.69
C VAL A 23 -2.77 0.32 6.19
N GLY A 24 -2.63 0.18 4.87
CA GLY A 24 -1.39 -0.26 4.20
C GLY A 24 -1.31 -1.76 3.93
N ASP A 25 -2.25 -2.56 4.42
CA ASP A 25 -2.27 -4.00 4.14
C ASP A 25 -2.86 -4.33 2.77
N VAL A 26 -2.35 -5.40 2.17
CA VAL A 26 -3.01 -6.04 1.04
C VAL A 26 -3.95 -7.12 1.56
N VAL A 27 -5.22 -7.02 1.20
CA VAL A 27 -6.27 -7.98 1.54
C VAL A 27 -6.67 -8.82 0.33
N LEU A 28 -7.03 -10.07 0.58
CA LEU A 28 -7.60 -11.00 -0.41
C LEU A 28 -9.12 -10.91 -0.34
N ILE A 29 -9.76 -10.60 -1.46
CA ILE A 29 -11.21 -10.45 -1.59
C ILE A 29 -11.71 -11.58 -2.48
N MET A 30 -12.69 -12.33 -2.00
CA MET A 30 -13.34 -13.39 -2.75
C MET A 30 -14.82 -13.02 -2.92
N VAL A 31 -15.30 -13.01 -4.15
CA VAL A 31 -16.71 -12.78 -4.47
C VAL A 31 -17.29 -14.12 -4.90
N ASP A 32 -18.31 -14.61 -4.20
CA ASP A 32 -19.03 -15.83 -4.57
C ASP A 32 -20.16 -15.46 -5.53
N ASN A 33 -19.98 -15.81 -6.81
CA ASN A 33 -20.87 -15.55 -7.97
C ASN A 33 -20.64 -14.24 -8.79
N PRO A 34 -19.83 -14.29 -9.86
CA PRO A 34 -18.93 -15.39 -10.24
C PRO A 34 -17.77 -15.47 -9.24
N LEU A 35 -17.28 -16.69 -8.97
CA LEU A 35 -16.15 -16.90 -8.06
C LEU A 35 -14.93 -16.11 -8.56
N THR A 36 -14.68 -14.95 -7.97
CA THR A 36 -13.65 -14.01 -8.40
C THR A 36 -12.74 -13.66 -7.24
N MET A 37 -11.44 -13.77 -7.47
CA MET A 37 -10.41 -13.43 -6.51
C MET A 37 -9.78 -12.08 -6.90
N LEU A 38 -9.87 -11.11 -5.99
CA LEU A 38 -9.32 -9.76 -6.15
C LEU A 38 -8.38 -9.47 -4.99
N TYR A 39 -7.45 -8.56 -5.21
CA TYR A 39 -6.63 -8.02 -4.15
C TYR A 39 -6.98 -6.55 -3.94
N GLY A 40 -6.86 -6.07 -2.72
CA GLY A 40 -7.07 -4.66 -2.40
C GLY A 40 -6.00 -4.15 -1.45
N LEU A 41 -5.46 -2.96 -1.70
CA LEU A 41 -4.67 -2.22 -0.71
C LEU A 41 -5.62 -1.42 0.18
N VAL A 42 -5.60 -1.66 1.49
CA VAL A 42 -6.41 -0.92 2.46
C VAL A 42 -5.85 0.50 2.60
N THR A 43 -6.68 1.51 2.36
CA THR A 43 -6.30 2.92 2.45
C THR A 43 -6.97 3.66 3.62
N GLY A 44 -8.00 3.08 4.24
CA GLY A 44 -8.68 3.68 5.38
C GLY A 44 -9.61 2.69 6.09
N ILE A 45 -9.75 2.85 7.41
CA ILE A 45 -10.66 2.08 8.26
C ILE A 45 -11.31 3.07 9.22
N GLU A 46 -12.62 3.27 9.09
CA GLU A 46 -13.37 4.24 9.90
C GLU A 46 -14.64 3.61 10.47
N ARG A 47 -14.98 3.92 11.72
CA ARG A 47 -16.21 3.41 12.34
C ARG A 47 -17.42 4.14 11.76
N ASP A 48 -18.43 3.40 11.30
CA ASP A 48 -19.70 3.98 10.88
C ASP A 48 -20.53 4.36 12.11
N ALA A 49 -20.48 5.65 12.47
CA ALA A 49 -21.21 6.19 13.61
C ALA A 49 -22.73 6.28 13.37
N SER A 50 -23.22 6.07 12.15
CA SER A 50 -24.66 6.06 11.86
C SER A 50 -25.35 4.74 12.25
N ARG A 51 -24.56 3.70 12.53
CA ARG A 51 -25.02 2.37 12.91
C ARG A 51 -24.84 2.17 14.41
N LEU A 52 -25.88 1.68 15.09
CA LEU A 52 -25.80 1.32 16.51
C LEU A 52 -24.82 0.16 16.74
N ASP A 53 -24.78 -0.79 15.81
CA ASP A 53 -23.87 -1.92 15.84
C ASP A 53 -22.47 -1.57 15.30
N GLU A 54 -21.54 -2.50 15.44
CA GLU A 54 -20.14 -2.32 15.02
C GLU A 54 -19.92 -2.49 13.51
N TRP A 55 -20.26 -1.45 12.77
CA TRP A 55 -20.02 -1.34 11.33
C TRP A 55 -18.83 -0.43 11.03
N TRP A 56 -18.05 -0.78 10.00
CA TRP A 56 -16.86 -0.06 9.60
C TRP A 56 -16.87 0.24 8.09
N HIS A 57 -16.42 1.42 7.73
CA HIS A 57 -16.08 1.79 6.36
C HIS A 57 -14.63 1.37 6.07
N LEU A 58 -14.47 0.48 5.10
CA LEU A 58 -13.17 0.04 4.61
C LEU A 58 -12.89 0.67 3.24
N ALA A 59 -11.99 1.64 3.19
CA ALA A 59 -11.52 2.23 1.94
C ALA A 59 -10.37 1.38 1.37
N MET A 60 -10.42 1.08 0.07
CA MET A 60 -9.43 0.22 -0.58
C MET A 60 -9.16 0.62 -2.04
N GLN A 61 -7.98 0.25 -2.52
CA GLN A 61 -7.61 0.30 -3.93
C GLN A 61 -7.50 -1.10 -4.50
N LEU A 62 -8.31 -1.42 -5.50
CA LEU A 62 -8.31 -2.74 -6.12
C LEU A 62 -7.05 -2.96 -6.97
N LEU A 63 -6.39 -4.09 -6.72
CA LEU A 63 -5.26 -4.59 -7.47
C LEU A 63 -5.78 -5.68 -8.41
N SER A 64 -5.78 -5.37 -9.71
CA SER A 64 -6.35 -6.24 -10.77
C SER A 64 -5.50 -7.45 -11.13
N PHE A 65 -4.24 -7.49 -10.69
CA PHE A 65 -3.35 -8.62 -10.87
C PHE A 65 -2.96 -9.21 -9.51
N PRO A 66 -2.95 -10.55 -9.36
CA PRO A 66 -2.45 -11.19 -8.16
C PRO A 66 -1.02 -10.71 -7.83
N PRO A 67 -0.73 -10.33 -6.59
CA PRO A 67 0.62 -10.03 -6.15
C PRO A 67 1.53 -11.22 -6.46
N GLN A 68 2.60 -10.98 -7.22
CA GLN A 68 3.62 -11.98 -7.50
C GLN A 68 4.93 -11.58 -6.82
N HIS A 69 5.58 -12.55 -6.18
CA HIS A 69 6.93 -12.34 -5.69
C HIS A 69 7.92 -12.43 -6.87
N ALA A 70 8.58 -11.33 -7.19
CA ALA A 70 9.59 -11.27 -8.22
C ALA A 70 10.78 -10.43 -7.75
N VAL A 71 12.00 -10.84 -8.13
CA VAL A 71 13.23 -10.11 -7.86
C VAL A 71 13.85 -9.72 -9.19
N TRP A 72 14.00 -8.42 -9.44
CA TRP A 72 14.61 -7.89 -10.66
C TRP A 72 15.86 -7.07 -10.31
N THR A 73 16.94 -7.28 -11.04
CA THR A 73 18.17 -6.48 -10.92
C THR A 73 18.08 -5.30 -11.88
N LEU A 74 17.78 -4.11 -11.36
CA LEU A 74 17.52 -2.90 -12.15
C LEU A 74 18.48 -1.75 -11.78
N ARG A 75 18.79 -0.89 -12.76
CA ARG A 75 19.48 0.38 -12.53
C ARG A 75 18.52 1.42 -11.97
N THR A 76 19.03 2.44 -11.27
CA THR A 76 18.21 3.52 -10.72
C THR A 76 17.24 4.17 -11.72
N PRO A 77 17.63 4.49 -12.97
CA PRO A 77 16.69 5.07 -13.94
C PRO A 77 15.51 4.14 -14.30
N GLN A 78 15.69 2.82 -14.18
CA GLN A 78 14.72 1.81 -14.62
C GLN A 78 13.56 1.65 -13.64
N PHE A 79 13.85 1.61 -12.32
CA PHE A 79 12.80 1.47 -11.30
C PHE A 79 12.20 2.80 -10.83
N THR A 80 12.80 3.94 -11.23
CA THR A 80 12.28 5.29 -10.92
C THR A 80 11.46 5.90 -12.07
N GLY A 81 11.24 5.15 -13.15
CA GLY A 81 10.44 5.59 -14.30
C GLY A 81 11.10 6.67 -15.14
N ARG A 82 12.44 6.69 -15.18
CA ARG A 82 13.22 7.64 -16.00
C ARG A 82 13.59 7.08 -17.37
N GLU A 83 13.52 5.76 -17.56
CA GLU A 83 13.71 5.12 -18.86
C GLU A 83 12.75 3.93 -19.08
N ILE A 84 12.44 3.66 -20.36
CA ILE A 84 11.92 2.36 -20.79
C ILE A 84 13.13 1.46 -21.04
N PHE A 85 13.08 0.22 -20.57
CA PHE A 85 14.19 -0.74 -20.70
C PHE A 85 13.69 -2.09 -21.20
N THR A 86 14.60 -2.92 -21.71
CA THR A 86 14.29 -4.27 -22.19
C THR A 86 14.87 -5.31 -21.23
N MET A 87 14.07 -6.31 -20.86
CA MET A 87 14.50 -7.45 -20.06
C MET A 87 13.91 -8.71 -20.70
N GLY A 88 14.71 -9.75 -20.96
CA GLY A 88 14.21 -10.97 -21.61
C GLY A 88 13.52 -10.73 -22.97
N GLY A 89 13.98 -9.76 -23.76
CA GLY A 89 13.41 -9.43 -25.07
C GLY A 89 12.18 -8.52 -25.06
N GLU A 90 11.62 -8.23 -23.89
CA GLU A 90 10.40 -7.43 -23.74
C GLU A 90 10.67 -6.06 -23.10
N LYS A 91 10.03 -5.01 -23.64
CA LYS A 91 10.08 -3.66 -23.10
C LYS A 91 9.26 -3.53 -21.82
N ARG A 92 9.80 -2.83 -20.83
CA ARG A 92 9.20 -2.58 -19.51
C ARG A 92 9.38 -1.13 -19.08
N PHE A 93 8.46 -0.67 -18.24
CA PHE A 93 8.49 0.62 -17.56
C PHE A 93 8.03 0.40 -16.12
N VAL A 94 8.75 0.97 -15.15
CA VAL A 94 8.43 0.85 -13.73
C VAL A 94 8.44 2.24 -13.11
N LYS A 95 7.36 2.59 -12.42
CA LYS A 95 7.27 3.84 -11.65
C LYS A 95 6.33 3.62 -10.47
N ALA A 96 6.73 4.12 -9.30
CA ALA A 96 5.86 4.13 -8.14
C ALA A 96 4.63 5.02 -8.43
N LEU A 97 3.46 4.53 -8.03
CA LEU A 97 2.24 5.32 -8.01
C LEU A 97 2.16 6.05 -6.67
N ASP A 98 1.75 7.31 -6.73
CA ASP A 98 1.37 8.08 -5.55
C ASP A 98 -0.16 8.16 -5.55
N PHE A 99 -0.75 7.75 -4.45
CA PHE A 99 -2.19 7.69 -4.27
C PHE A 99 -2.71 8.75 -3.30
N GLY A 100 -1.84 9.63 -2.81
CA GLY A 100 -2.17 10.64 -1.81
C GLY A 100 -2.47 9.99 -0.47
N GLY A 101 -1.46 9.88 0.40
CA GLY A 101 -1.72 9.72 1.83
C GLY A 101 -2.29 11.02 2.36
N GLN A 102 -3.41 10.98 3.09
CA GLN A 102 -3.77 12.10 3.96
C GLN A 102 -2.55 12.45 4.81
N ASP A 103 -2.15 13.72 4.72
CA ASP A 103 -1.02 14.27 5.44
C ASP A 103 -1.02 13.73 6.87
N GLY A 104 0.07 13.07 7.23
CA GLY A 104 0.32 12.67 8.60
C GLY A 104 0.02 13.85 9.51
N VAL A 105 -0.91 13.65 10.44
CA VAL A 105 -1.21 14.58 11.52
C VAL A 105 0.12 15.01 12.14
N THR A 106 0.52 16.23 11.79
CA THR A 106 1.45 17.15 12.46
C THR A 106 2.54 16.52 13.31
N GLY A 107 3.67 16.23 12.67
CA GLY A 107 4.96 16.37 13.32
C GLY A 107 5.10 17.82 13.78
N ASN A 108 4.88 18.06 15.08
CA ASN A 108 5.01 19.37 15.69
C ASN A 108 6.42 19.91 15.37
N THR A 109 6.46 20.94 14.52
CA THR A 109 7.68 21.55 14.05
C THR A 109 8.37 22.20 15.24
N ILE A 110 9.53 21.68 15.65
CA ILE A 110 10.42 22.41 16.53
C ILE A 110 10.85 23.67 15.76
N PRO A 111 10.57 24.90 16.23
CA PRO A 111 11.09 26.08 15.57
C PRO A 111 12.61 26.12 15.82
N THR A 112 13.38 25.89 14.77
CA THR A 112 14.82 26.19 14.73
C THR A 112 15.02 27.68 14.97
N VAL A 113 15.38 28.06 16.20
CA VAL A 113 15.86 29.42 16.51
C VAL A 113 17.28 29.54 15.97
N VAL A 114 17.40 30.02 14.73
CA VAL A 114 18.67 30.53 14.20
C VAL A 114 18.83 31.97 14.69
N LYS A 115 19.67 32.20 15.71
CA LYS A 115 20.20 33.55 16.01
C LYS A 115 21.72 33.56 15.84
N LYS A 116 22.16 34.45 14.96
CA LYS A 116 23.49 34.64 14.36
C LYS A 116 24.62 34.88 15.39
N PRO A 117 25.87 34.48 15.10
CA PRO A 117 27.01 34.83 15.94
C PRO A 117 27.42 36.30 15.75
N THR A 118 27.45 37.07 16.84
CA THR A 118 27.99 38.42 16.91
C THR A 118 29.52 38.35 17.09
N LEU A 119 30.26 38.69 16.02
CA LEU A 119 31.71 38.87 16.08
C LEU A 119 32.02 40.20 16.80
N ARG A 120 32.63 40.13 17.99
CA ARG A 120 33.22 41.30 18.66
C ARG A 120 34.60 41.58 18.07
N ARG A 121 34.77 42.78 17.52
CA ARG A 121 36.05 43.34 17.05
C ARG A 121 36.84 43.86 18.25
N ILE A 122 38.03 43.31 18.48
CA ILE A 122 39.01 43.81 19.46
C ILE A 122 39.79 44.96 18.79
N LYS A 123 39.94 46.08 19.49
CA LYS A 123 40.94 47.12 19.24
C LYS A 123 41.73 47.31 20.52
#